data_AF-R7HKK2-F1
#
_entry.id   AF-R7HKK2-F1
#
_cell.length_a   1.000
_cell.length_b   1.000
_cell.length_c   1.000
_cell.angle_alpha   90.00
_cell.angle_beta   90.00
_cell.angle_gamma   90.00
#
_symmetry.space_group_name_H-M   'P 1'
#
loop_
_entity.id
_entity.type
_entity.pdbx_description
1 polymer ?
#
loop_
_entity_poly.entity_id
_entity_poly.type
_entity_poly.pdbx_seq_one_letter_code
_entity_poly.pdbx_strand_id
1 'polypeptide(L)'
;MGRHTIPITNGKGSIRLVNGNYKVSAVVEGYDPDSIEPKNVTIVEGTNAYTFTIKANGTLTLHVTDTGNPQTGVQIIGAKFVRTDSTGNILSEEIITDTDGNAKFSNIPFAASGNITIYYKQITSDGGHTFDDTVKSIVMNEQNKIVEITNPEAPLRNFTLTDASFPNVVISDGQIILNDN
;
A
#
# COMPACT_ATOMS: atom_id res chain seq x y z
N MET A 1 21.45 -28.59 21.65
CA MET A 1 20.11 -28.88 21.10
C MET A 1 20.24 -29.13 19.62
N GLY A 2 19.55 -30.14 19.07
CA GLY A 2 19.58 -30.41 17.63
C GLY A 2 18.85 -29.32 16.85
N ARG A 3 19.41 -28.91 15.71
CA ARG A 3 18.73 -28.01 14.76
C ARG A 3 17.86 -28.87 13.84
N HIS A 4 16.57 -28.56 13.78
CA HIS A 4 15.62 -29.20 12.86
C HIS A 4 15.21 -28.18 11.80
N THR A 5 15.42 -28.50 10.52
CA THR A 5 15.11 -27.61 9.39
C THR A 5 13.97 -28.22 8.58
N ILE A 6 12.89 -27.46 8.39
CA ILE A 6 11.72 -27.90 7.61
C ILE A 6 11.73 -27.12 6.29
N PRO A 7 12.00 -27.75 5.14
CA PRO A 7 11.88 -27.09 3.86
C PRO A 7 10.40 -26.82 3.57
N ILE A 8 10.10 -25.58 3.16
CA ILE A 8 8.76 -25.16 2.75
C ILE A 8 8.72 -25.05 1.22
N THR A 9 7.72 -25.67 0.60
CA THR A 9 7.43 -25.55 -0.83
C THR A 9 5.93 -25.34 -1.00
N ASN A 10 5.54 -24.30 -1.74
CA ASN A 10 4.13 -23.91 -1.92
C ASN A 10 3.37 -23.77 -0.58
N GLY A 11 4.01 -23.18 0.42
CA GLY A 11 3.43 -22.95 1.74
C GLY A 11 3.32 -24.19 2.64
N LYS A 12 3.86 -25.35 2.25
CA LYS A 12 3.80 -26.59 3.04
C LYS A 12 5.18 -27.21 3.23
N GLY A 13 5.38 -27.88 4.37
CA GLY A 13 6.57 -28.68 4.65
C GLY A 13 6.27 -29.74 5.70
N SER A 14 7.13 -30.76 5.78
CA SER A 14 6.97 -31.86 6.73
C SER A 14 8.33 -32.36 7.20
N ILE A 15 8.40 -32.76 8.47
CA ILE A 15 9.57 -33.41 9.07
C ILE A 15 9.09 -34.48 10.06
N ARG A 16 9.91 -35.50 10.30
CA ARG A 16 9.68 -36.43 11.43
C ARG A 16 10.29 -35.81 12.68
N LEU A 17 9.48 -35.60 13.71
CA LEU A 17 9.88 -34.96 14.96
C LEU A 17 9.23 -35.70 16.14
N VAL A 18 9.96 -35.85 17.24
CA VAL A 18 9.43 -36.45 18.47
C VAL A 18 8.60 -35.44 19.26
N ASN A 19 7.79 -35.91 20.20
CA ASN A 19 7.06 -35.04 21.11
C ASN A 19 8.04 -34.20 21.95
N GLY A 20 7.72 -32.93 22.17
CA GLY A 20 8.60 -32.01 22.91
C GLY A 20 8.33 -30.54 22.62
N ASN A 21 9.02 -29.66 23.36
CA ASN A 21 8.94 -28.21 23.15
C ASN A 21 10.11 -27.72 22.29
N TYR A 22 9.81 -26.92 21.27
CA TYR A 22 10.76 -26.41 20.29
C TYR A 22 10.65 -24.89 20.19
N LYS A 23 11.81 -24.22 20.19
CA LYS A 23 11.91 -22.81 19.79
C LYS A 23 11.81 -22.71 18.28
N VAL A 24 11.08 -21.71 17.80
CA VAL A 24 10.79 -21.51 16.39
C VAL A 24 11.56 -20.29 15.89
N SER A 25 12.27 -20.45 14.79
CA SER A 25 12.85 -19.37 14.01
C SER A 25 12.62 -19.64 12.52
N ALA A 26 12.58 -18.58 11.73
CA ALA A 26 12.35 -18.65 10.30
C ALA A 26 13.40 -17.82 9.56
N VAL A 27 13.86 -18.34 8.42
CA VAL A 27 14.71 -17.61 7.49
C VAL A 27 14.01 -17.69 6.14
N VAL A 28 13.30 -16.62 5.79
CA VAL A 28 12.51 -16.52 4.56
C VAL A 28 12.83 -15.18 3.93
N GLU A 29 13.27 -15.18 2.67
CA GLU A 29 13.53 -13.96 1.91
C GLU A 29 12.26 -13.10 1.87
N GLY A 30 12.39 -11.80 2.13
CA GLY A 30 11.28 -10.86 2.10
C GLY A 30 10.43 -10.80 3.36
N TYR A 31 10.84 -11.49 4.42
CA TYR A 31 10.13 -11.53 5.69
C TYR A 31 11.03 -11.17 6.87
N ASP A 32 10.41 -10.59 7.90
CA ASP A 32 11.06 -10.29 9.17
C ASP A 32 11.16 -11.58 10.02
N PRO A 33 12.37 -12.12 10.27
CA PRO A 33 12.56 -13.31 11.11
C PRO A 33 11.98 -13.16 12.52
N ASP A 34 11.96 -11.94 13.05
CA ASP A 34 11.47 -11.64 14.40
C ASP A 34 9.95 -11.51 14.47
N SER A 35 9.25 -11.64 13.35
CA SER A 35 7.79 -11.63 13.27
C SER A 35 7.15 -13.03 13.24
N ILE A 36 7.94 -14.10 13.22
CA ILE A 36 7.42 -15.48 13.21
C ILE A 36 6.59 -15.76 14.47
N GLU A 37 5.40 -16.32 14.32
CA GLU A 37 4.53 -16.75 15.42
C GLU A 37 3.95 -18.14 15.16
N PRO A 38 3.80 -19.00 16.20
CA PRO A 38 4.31 -18.79 17.56
C PRO A 38 5.84 -18.94 17.67
N LYS A 39 6.47 -18.23 18.62
CA LYS A 39 7.92 -18.36 18.94
C LYS A 39 8.33 -19.72 19.54
N ASN A 40 7.37 -20.45 20.07
CA ASN A 40 7.57 -21.79 20.64
C ASN A 40 6.42 -22.69 20.21
N VAL A 41 6.72 -23.97 19.98
CA VAL A 41 5.72 -24.98 19.63
C VAL A 41 5.92 -26.23 20.48
N THR A 42 4.85 -26.76 21.03
CA THR A 42 4.86 -28.06 21.73
C THR A 42 4.26 -29.12 20.81
N ILE A 43 5.10 -30.06 20.41
CA ILE A 43 4.70 -31.22 19.60
C ILE A 43 4.17 -32.30 20.53
N VAL A 44 2.95 -32.76 20.25
CA VAL A 44 2.24 -33.75 21.07
C VAL A 44 1.68 -34.89 20.23
N GLU A 45 1.50 -36.04 20.87
CA GLU A 45 0.86 -37.19 20.25
C GLU A 45 -0.58 -36.85 19.81
N GLY A 46 -0.98 -37.37 18.64
CA GLY A 46 -2.31 -37.11 18.07
C GLY A 46 -2.43 -35.82 17.24
N THR A 47 -1.44 -34.92 17.28
CA THR A 47 -1.45 -33.67 16.49
C THR A 47 -0.39 -33.67 15.40
N ASN A 48 -0.83 -33.63 14.14
CA ASN A 48 0.03 -33.70 12.96
C ASN A 48 0.11 -32.40 12.14
N ALA A 49 -0.66 -31.37 12.51
CA ALA A 49 -0.71 -30.10 11.79
C ALA A 49 -0.37 -28.94 12.74
N TYR A 50 0.59 -28.12 12.32
CA TYR A 50 1.04 -26.94 13.05
C TYR A 50 1.15 -25.78 12.06
N THR A 51 0.60 -24.63 12.43
CA THR A 51 0.56 -23.43 11.57
C THR A 51 1.46 -22.34 12.14
N PHE A 52 2.14 -21.64 11.25
CA PHE A 52 2.99 -20.50 11.59
C PHE A 52 2.66 -19.32 10.68
N THR A 53 2.80 -18.11 11.20
CA THR A 53 2.65 -16.87 10.43
C THR A 53 3.90 -16.03 10.58
N ILE A 54 4.29 -15.33 9.53
CA ILE A 54 5.44 -14.42 9.51
C ILE A 54 5.07 -13.20 8.65
N LYS A 55 5.52 -12.01 9.05
CA LYS A 55 5.23 -10.75 8.37
C LYS A 55 6.32 -10.43 7.36
N ALA A 56 5.90 -9.97 6.19
CA ALA A 56 6.82 -9.44 5.20
C ALA A 56 7.48 -8.15 5.72
N ASN A 57 8.65 -7.81 5.22
CA ASN A 57 9.41 -6.63 5.65
C ASN A 57 9.68 -5.62 4.51
N GLY A 58 9.01 -5.79 3.36
CA GLY A 58 9.08 -4.84 2.26
C GLY A 58 8.19 -3.62 2.44
N THR A 59 8.56 -2.54 1.78
CA THR A 59 7.83 -1.27 1.72
C THR A 59 7.66 -0.81 0.28
N LEU A 60 6.43 -0.51 -0.10
CA LEU A 60 6.10 0.20 -1.34
C LEU A 60 5.73 1.64 -1.00
N THR A 61 6.50 2.58 -1.52
CA THR A 61 6.23 4.02 -1.41
C THR A 61 5.67 4.51 -2.73
N LEU A 62 4.50 5.15 -2.68
CA LEU A 62 3.94 5.93 -3.76
C LEU A 62 4.27 7.39 -3.48
N HIS A 63 5.10 8.00 -4.32
CA HIS A 63 5.53 9.39 -4.18
C HIS A 63 4.82 10.21 -5.25
N VAL A 64 4.04 11.20 -4.82
CA VAL A 64 3.08 11.90 -5.68
C VAL A 64 3.49 13.36 -5.81
N THR A 65 3.73 13.79 -7.05
CA THR A 65 3.96 15.20 -7.37
C THR A 65 3.05 15.67 -8.51
N ASP A 66 2.90 16.97 -8.64
CA ASP A 66 2.14 17.62 -9.72
C ASP A 66 2.60 17.20 -11.13
N THR A 67 3.88 16.89 -11.28
CA THR A 67 4.56 16.60 -12.54
C THR A 67 5.07 15.17 -12.63
N GLY A 68 5.02 14.40 -11.54
CA GLY A 68 5.69 13.09 -11.39
C GLY A 68 7.21 13.17 -11.37
N ASN A 69 7.79 14.37 -11.30
CA ASN A 69 9.22 14.56 -11.14
C ASN A 69 9.55 14.65 -9.63
N PRO A 70 10.35 13.74 -9.06
CA PRO A 70 10.65 13.75 -7.64
C PRO A 70 11.58 14.88 -7.18
N GLN A 71 12.31 15.53 -8.10
CA GLN A 71 13.27 16.59 -7.78
C GLN A 71 12.67 17.99 -7.91
N THR A 72 11.80 18.20 -8.90
CA THR A 72 11.29 19.53 -9.25
C THR A 72 9.78 19.67 -9.05
N GLY A 73 9.05 18.56 -8.94
CA GLY A 73 7.61 18.60 -8.76
C GLY A 73 7.21 19.07 -7.37
N VAL A 74 6.03 19.68 -7.29
CA VAL A 74 5.40 20.05 -6.02
C VAL A 74 4.70 18.84 -5.43
N GLN A 75 4.92 18.60 -4.13
CA GLN A 75 4.37 17.45 -3.42
C GLN A 75 2.86 17.56 -3.25
N ILE A 76 2.15 16.47 -3.53
CA ILE A 76 0.69 16.39 -3.33
C ILE A 76 0.40 15.79 -1.96
N ILE A 77 -0.16 16.61 -1.07
CA ILE A 77 -0.52 16.23 0.30
C ILE A 77 -2.01 15.86 0.35
N GLY A 78 -2.36 14.74 0.98
CA GLY A 78 -3.75 14.33 1.14
C GLY A 78 -4.30 13.42 0.03
N ALA A 79 -3.50 13.07 -0.98
CA ALA A 79 -3.86 12.06 -1.96
C ALA A 79 -4.00 10.69 -1.29
N LYS A 80 -5.02 9.92 -1.68
CA LYS A 80 -5.35 8.64 -1.02
C LYS A 80 -5.20 7.46 -1.95
N PHE A 81 -4.65 6.36 -1.41
CA PHE A 81 -4.41 5.12 -2.14
C PHE A 81 -4.90 3.90 -1.36
N VAL A 82 -5.21 2.84 -2.10
CA VAL A 82 -5.57 1.52 -1.56
C VAL A 82 -4.89 0.42 -2.34
N ARG A 83 -4.59 -0.71 -1.69
CA ARG A 83 -4.26 -1.95 -2.40
C ARG A 83 -5.54 -2.55 -2.96
N THR A 84 -5.39 -3.16 -4.12
CA THR A 84 -6.49 -3.85 -4.80
C THR A 84 -6.08 -5.26 -5.23
N ASP A 85 -7.04 -6.05 -5.70
CA ASP A 85 -6.75 -7.14 -6.62
C ASP A 85 -6.66 -6.64 -8.08
N SER A 86 -6.38 -7.53 -9.03
CA SER A 86 -6.28 -7.18 -10.45
C SER A 86 -7.58 -6.67 -11.08
N THR A 87 -8.72 -6.84 -10.40
CA THR A 87 -10.05 -6.38 -10.85
C THR A 87 -10.47 -5.07 -10.19
N GLY A 88 -9.70 -4.57 -9.22
CA GLY A 88 -9.94 -3.31 -8.52
C GLY A 88 -10.71 -3.44 -7.20
N ASN A 89 -10.94 -4.66 -6.68
CA ASN A 89 -11.54 -4.84 -5.36
C ASN A 89 -10.54 -4.40 -4.29
N ILE A 90 -10.99 -3.60 -3.31
CA ILE A 90 -10.14 -3.03 -2.27
C ILE A 90 -9.75 -4.11 -1.25
N LEU A 91 -8.44 -4.23 -0.96
CA LEU A 91 -7.85 -5.24 -0.07
C LEU A 91 -7.13 -4.63 1.15
N SER A 92 -7.14 -3.31 1.30
CA SER A 92 -6.50 -2.62 2.41
C SER A 92 -7.29 -1.41 2.85
N GLU A 93 -6.94 -0.90 4.03
CA GLU A 93 -7.27 0.46 4.43
C GLU A 93 -6.62 1.48 3.48
N GLU A 94 -7.15 2.69 3.52
CA GLU A 94 -6.61 3.85 2.81
C GLU A 94 -5.28 4.28 3.44
N ILE A 95 -4.31 4.59 2.59
CA ILE A 95 -3.11 5.34 2.98
C ILE A 95 -3.15 6.71 2.33
N ILE A 96 -2.59 7.70 3.01
CA ILE A 96 -2.66 9.11 2.59
C ILE A 96 -1.24 9.62 2.40
N THR A 97 -1.01 10.45 1.37
CA THR A 97 0.27 11.11 1.18
C THR A 97 0.55 12.11 2.31
N ASP A 98 1.76 12.02 2.86
CA ASP A 98 2.26 12.92 3.89
C ASP A 98 2.74 14.26 3.31
N THR A 99 3.39 15.08 4.14
CA THR A 99 3.92 16.40 3.74
C THR A 99 5.01 16.33 2.67
N ASP A 100 5.63 15.16 2.52
CA ASP A 100 6.65 14.90 1.51
C ASP A 100 6.04 14.21 0.28
N GLY A 101 4.71 14.17 0.15
CA GLY A 101 4.00 13.53 -0.96
C GLY A 101 4.07 12.00 -0.94
N ASN A 102 4.46 11.38 0.18
CA ASN A 102 4.67 9.94 0.26
C ASN A 102 3.48 9.22 0.90
N ALA A 103 2.98 8.18 0.23
CA ALA A 103 2.06 7.20 0.78
C ALA A 103 2.75 5.83 0.84
N LYS A 104 2.83 5.22 2.03
CA LYS A 104 3.63 3.99 2.25
C LYS A 104 2.76 2.78 2.60
N PHE A 105 2.85 1.72 1.79
CA PHE A 105 2.38 0.39 2.15
C PHE A 105 3.52 -0.41 2.80
N SER A 106 3.36 -0.75 4.08
CA SER A 106 4.30 -1.58 4.83
C SER A 106 3.89 -3.05 4.84
N ASN A 107 4.81 -3.92 5.27
CA ASN A 107 4.61 -5.37 5.36
C ASN A 107 4.25 -5.99 4.00
N ILE A 108 4.90 -5.52 2.93
CA ILE A 108 4.69 -6.00 1.57
C ILE A 108 5.68 -7.13 1.28
N PRO A 109 5.22 -8.32 0.85
CA PRO A 109 6.10 -9.38 0.39
C PRO A 109 6.91 -8.93 -0.82
N PHE A 110 8.18 -9.34 -0.89
CA PHE A 110 9.02 -9.16 -2.07
C PHE A 110 9.88 -10.41 -2.27
N ALA A 111 10.37 -10.60 -3.49
CA ALA A 111 11.33 -11.65 -3.80
C ALA A 111 12.21 -11.20 -4.97
N ALA A 112 13.53 -11.37 -4.87
CA ALA A 112 14.47 -10.98 -5.93
C ALA A 112 14.21 -11.68 -7.28
N SER A 113 13.50 -12.81 -7.26
CA SER A 113 13.03 -13.51 -8.46
C SER A 113 11.98 -12.73 -9.28
N GLY A 114 11.35 -11.70 -8.71
CA GLY A 114 10.36 -10.86 -9.38
C GLY A 114 8.98 -11.50 -9.57
N ASN A 115 8.62 -12.49 -8.76
CA ASN A 115 7.33 -13.19 -8.87
C ASN A 115 6.20 -12.60 -8.01
N ILE A 116 6.46 -11.56 -7.21
CA ILE A 116 5.45 -10.90 -6.37
C ILE A 116 4.94 -9.65 -7.08
N THR A 117 3.66 -9.65 -7.46
CA THR A 117 2.98 -8.48 -8.03
C THR A 117 1.97 -7.92 -7.04
N ILE A 118 1.97 -6.61 -6.85
CA ILE A 118 1.03 -5.87 -6.02
C ILE A 118 0.19 -4.96 -6.91
N TYR A 119 -1.12 -4.89 -6.66
CA TYR A 119 -2.03 -3.98 -7.34
C TYR A 119 -2.49 -2.87 -6.38
N TYR A 120 -2.64 -1.66 -6.89
CA TYR A 120 -3.08 -0.49 -6.14
C TYR A 120 -3.82 0.49 -7.06
N LYS A 121 -4.57 1.41 -6.47
CA LYS A 121 -5.15 2.54 -7.19
C LYS A 121 -5.20 3.77 -6.30
N GLN A 122 -5.18 4.94 -6.94
CA GLN A 122 -5.54 6.18 -6.28
C GLN A 122 -7.05 6.31 -6.23
N ILE A 123 -7.58 6.86 -5.14
CA ILE A 123 -9.03 7.06 -4.97
C ILE A 123 -9.40 8.54 -4.82
N THR A 124 -8.48 9.38 -4.33
CA THR A 124 -8.66 10.83 -4.28
C THR A 124 -7.30 11.55 -4.43
N SER A 125 -7.38 12.84 -4.74
CA SER A 125 -6.27 13.80 -4.69
C SER A 125 -6.55 14.87 -3.61
N ASP A 126 -5.89 16.02 -3.71
CA ASP A 126 -6.00 17.19 -2.83
C ASP A 126 -7.09 18.22 -3.23
N GLY A 127 -7.89 17.92 -4.26
CA GLY A 127 -8.92 18.81 -4.80
C GLY A 127 -8.40 19.86 -5.79
N GLY A 128 -7.11 20.21 -5.74
CA GLY A 128 -6.43 21.09 -6.70
C GLY A 128 -5.86 20.37 -7.92
N HIS A 129 -5.67 19.05 -7.82
CA HIS A 129 -5.07 18.22 -8.86
C HIS A 129 -5.97 17.06 -9.28
N THR A 130 -5.94 16.74 -10.57
CA THR A 130 -6.54 15.51 -11.11
C THR A 130 -5.64 14.29 -10.83
N PHE A 131 -6.22 13.10 -10.94
CA PHE A 131 -5.52 11.84 -10.72
C PHE A 131 -6.06 10.74 -11.64
N ASP A 132 -5.29 9.67 -11.77
CA ASP A 132 -5.66 8.46 -12.50
C ASP A 132 -6.18 7.39 -11.52
N ASP A 133 -7.47 7.07 -11.60
CA ASP A 133 -8.15 6.12 -10.71
C ASP A 133 -8.08 4.66 -11.19
N THR A 134 -7.39 4.39 -12.30
CA THR A 134 -7.24 3.04 -12.84
C THR A 134 -6.33 2.18 -11.97
N VAL A 135 -6.60 0.87 -11.97
CA VAL A 135 -5.76 -0.10 -11.25
C VAL A 135 -4.37 -0.15 -11.89
N LYS A 136 -3.36 0.06 -11.06
CA LYS A 136 -1.94 -0.07 -11.41
C LYS A 136 -1.35 -1.32 -10.75
N SER A 137 -0.23 -1.80 -11.30
CA SER A 137 0.50 -2.94 -10.75
C SER A 137 1.99 -2.66 -10.66
N ILE A 138 2.65 -3.24 -9.67
CA ILE A 138 4.09 -3.19 -9.50
C ILE A 138 4.64 -4.53 -9.05
N VAL A 139 5.79 -4.92 -9.62
CA VAL A 139 6.53 -6.10 -9.17
C VAL A 139 7.43 -5.71 -7.99
N MET A 140 7.29 -6.39 -6.86
CA MET A 140 8.13 -6.21 -5.67
C MET A 140 9.32 -7.18 -5.72
N ASN A 141 10.39 -6.74 -6.39
CA ASN A 141 11.65 -7.49 -6.54
C ASN A 141 12.74 -7.03 -5.55
N GLU A 142 12.46 -6.01 -4.76
CA GLU A 142 13.39 -5.40 -3.80
C GLU A 142 12.63 -5.04 -2.52
N GLN A 143 13.37 -4.89 -1.42
CA GLN A 143 12.77 -4.60 -0.12
C GLN A 143 12.05 -3.24 -0.10
N ASN A 144 12.65 -2.22 -0.70
CA ASN A 144 12.09 -0.87 -0.74
C ASN A 144 11.90 -0.48 -2.19
N LYS A 145 10.69 -0.10 -2.56
CA LYS A 145 10.39 0.35 -3.91
C LYS A 145 9.63 1.65 -3.88
N ILE A 146 10.06 2.60 -4.70
CA ILE A 146 9.39 3.89 -4.88
C ILE A 146 8.77 3.91 -6.27
N VAL A 147 7.53 4.36 -6.36
CA VAL A 147 6.84 4.66 -7.61
C VAL A 147 6.50 6.13 -7.63
N GLU A 148 7.00 6.82 -8.64
CA GLU A 148 6.66 8.22 -8.92
C GLU A 148 5.30 8.29 -9.61
N ILE A 149 4.41 9.14 -9.09
CA ILE A 149 3.05 9.33 -9.59
C ILE A 149 2.84 10.81 -9.91
N THR A 150 2.20 11.07 -11.05
CA THR A 150 1.84 12.41 -11.50
C THR A 150 0.37 12.69 -11.21
N ASN A 151 0.11 13.78 -10.49
CA ASN A 151 -1.22 14.34 -10.28
C ASN A 151 -1.28 15.76 -10.87
N PRO A 152 -1.62 15.94 -12.16
CA PRO A 152 -1.52 17.25 -12.79
C PRO A 152 -2.61 18.20 -12.30
N GLU A 153 -2.32 19.50 -12.37
CA GLU A 153 -3.24 20.58 -11.97
C GLU A 153 -4.64 20.37 -12.57
N ALA A 154 -5.66 20.62 -11.76
CA ALA A 154 -7.03 20.58 -12.21
C ALA A 154 -7.30 21.70 -13.23
N PRO A 155 -8.21 21.47 -14.20
CA PRO A 155 -8.57 22.52 -15.16
C PRO A 155 -9.12 23.76 -14.46
N LEU A 156 -8.61 24.93 -14.83
CA LEU A 156 -9.13 26.21 -14.33
C LEU A 156 -10.64 26.33 -14.58
N ARG A 157 -11.40 26.62 -13.51
CA ARG A 157 -12.85 26.84 -13.56
C ARG A 157 -13.16 28.30 -13.27
N ASN A 158 -13.98 28.91 -14.13
CA ASN A 158 -14.46 30.28 -13.94
C ASN A 158 -15.88 30.23 -13.40
N PHE A 159 -16.14 30.97 -12.33
CA PHE A 159 -17.46 31.09 -11.71
C PHE A 159 -18.00 32.51 -11.92
N THR A 160 -19.30 32.64 -12.13
CA THR A 160 -19.98 33.93 -12.24
C THR A 160 -21.19 33.92 -11.34
N LEU A 161 -21.30 34.93 -10.48
CA LEU A 161 -22.43 35.12 -9.56
C LEU A 161 -23.29 36.29 -10.05
N THR A 162 -24.55 36.02 -10.37
CA THR A 162 -25.52 37.01 -10.87
C THR A 162 -26.75 37.05 -9.98
N ASP A 163 -27.45 38.18 -10.00
CA ASP A 163 -28.73 38.32 -9.33
C ASP A 163 -29.84 37.54 -10.08
N ALA A 164 -30.60 36.72 -9.36
CA ALA A 164 -31.65 35.88 -9.94
C ALA A 164 -32.89 36.68 -10.41
N SER A 165 -33.17 37.84 -9.80
CA SER A 165 -34.29 38.72 -10.17
C SER A 165 -33.91 39.68 -11.30
N PHE A 166 -32.62 40.01 -11.42
CA PHE A 166 -32.06 40.90 -12.44
C PHE A 166 -30.89 40.22 -13.18
N PRO A 167 -31.14 39.39 -14.21
CA PRO A 167 -30.14 38.51 -14.84
C PRO A 167 -28.88 39.18 -15.41
N ASN A 168 -28.88 40.50 -15.60
CA ASN A 168 -27.74 41.27 -16.10
C ASN A 168 -26.90 41.92 -14.98
N VAL A 169 -27.29 41.76 -13.71
CA VAL A 169 -26.57 42.31 -12.56
C VAL A 169 -25.58 41.26 -12.06
N VAL A 170 -24.30 41.52 -12.26
CA VAL A 170 -23.19 40.72 -11.71
C VAL A 170 -22.91 41.19 -10.28
N ILE A 171 -22.82 40.24 -9.34
CA ILE A 171 -22.46 40.55 -7.95
C ILE A 171 -20.97 40.91 -7.89
N SER A 172 -20.66 42.12 -7.45
CA SER A 172 -19.30 42.69 -7.50
C SER A 172 -18.35 42.18 -6.41
N ASP A 173 -18.89 41.74 -5.28
CA ASP A 173 -18.12 41.21 -4.15
C ASP A 173 -18.96 40.18 -3.37
N GLY A 174 -18.30 39.14 -2.86
CA GLY A 174 -18.93 38.00 -2.20
C GLY A 174 -18.11 36.73 -2.34
N GLN A 175 -18.56 35.67 -1.68
CA GLN A 175 -17.89 34.37 -1.70
C GLN A 175 -18.88 33.25 -2.03
N ILE A 176 -18.45 32.33 -2.89
CA ILE A 176 -19.10 31.02 -3.07
C ILE A 176 -18.24 30.02 -2.31
N ILE A 177 -18.85 29.25 -1.41
CA ILE A 177 -18.19 28.19 -0.66
C ILE A 177 -18.64 26.85 -1.25
N LEU A 178 -17.68 26.08 -1.75
CA LEU A 178 -17.89 24.70 -2.19
C LEU A 178 -17.24 23.79 -1.15
N ASN A 179 -17.99 22.82 -0.64
CA ASN A 179 -17.46 21.78 0.23
C ASN A 179 -17.48 20.45 -0.55
N ASP A 180 -16.49 19.60 -0.29
CA ASP A 180 -16.52 18.22 -0.77
C ASP A 180 -17.73 17.49 -0.18
N ASN A 181 -18.34 16.59 -0.96
CA ASN A 181 -19.49 15.77 -0.56
C ASN A 181 -19.06 14.52 0.20
#